data_AF-A0A0Z8L8X7-F1
#
_entry.id   AF-A0A0Z8L8X7-F1
#
_cell.length_a   1.000
_cell.length_b   1.000
_cell.length_c   1.000
_cell.angle_alpha   90.00
_cell.angle_beta   90.00
_cell.angle_gamma   90.00
#
_symmetry.space_group_name_H-M   'P 1'
#
loop_
_entity.id
_entity.type
_entity.pdbx_description
1 polymer ?
#
loop_
_entity_poly.entity_id
_entity_poly.type
_entity_poly.pdbx_seq_one_letter_code
_entity_poly.pdbx_strand_id
1 'polypeptide(L)'
;MVKIKKNTDELEEYWNDQISYLKRAIDYFDEGNETEARRIASSLRILLHHTKSSQALIKQLNRNVIYLSSSFLYTPSNLLSTWTLLVLEIKDNQLTYKPNLDFYEKGERLFYLTFEDWWNEIIFDDKQNVFTRKDIILFVANNDGGAHVDPELKESFALLTKCNSLGVTNNYGDSPLSNPIYQAVRVIAEEFLLSVAISFSGLKNRRQYKERKFEMRFVDNMRRYKWSTTDISCSSETMEIVNRHKSEARRLYRQEFGNGMAVEYIGK
;
A
#
# COMPACT_ATOMS: atom_id res chain seq x y z
N MET A 1 -30.78 20.52 -12.18
CA MET A 1 -30.54 19.12 -12.58
C MET A 1 -30.91 18.23 -11.41
N VAL A 2 -31.87 17.30 -11.58
CA VAL A 2 -32.30 16.39 -10.51
C VAL A 2 -31.22 15.31 -10.33
N LYS A 3 -30.76 15.09 -9.10
CA LYS A 3 -29.82 14.01 -8.77
C LYS A 3 -30.62 12.82 -8.26
N ILE A 4 -30.58 11.71 -8.98
CA ILE A 4 -31.17 10.44 -8.53
C ILE A 4 -30.09 9.65 -7.79
N LYS A 5 -30.42 9.15 -6.59
CA LYS A 5 -29.51 8.33 -5.79
C LYS A 5 -29.56 6.89 -6.31
N LYS A 6 -28.39 6.31 -6.56
CA LYS A 6 -28.28 4.90 -6.92
C LYS A 6 -28.77 4.00 -5.78
N ASN A 7 -29.42 2.90 -6.12
CA ASN A 7 -29.81 1.90 -5.13
C ASN A 7 -28.62 0.98 -4.77
N THR A 8 -28.81 0.09 -3.81
CA THR A 8 -27.73 -0.80 -3.35
C THR A 8 -27.30 -1.78 -4.43
N ASP A 9 -28.23 -2.35 -5.20
CA ASP A 9 -27.94 -3.35 -6.24
C ASP A 9 -27.10 -2.75 -7.37
N GLU A 10 -27.41 -1.52 -7.80
CA GLU A 10 -26.59 -0.79 -8.77
C GLU A 10 -25.18 -0.55 -8.23
N LEU A 11 -25.03 -0.17 -6.95
CA LEU A 11 -23.71 0.02 -6.34
C LEU A 11 -22.91 -1.28 -6.24
N GLU A 12 -23.59 -2.41 -6.01
CA GLU A 12 -23.02 -3.76 -6.04
C GLU A 12 -22.55 -4.14 -7.45
N GLU A 13 -23.32 -3.83 -8.49
CA GLU A 13 -22.89 -3.99 -9.89
C GLU A 13 -21.63 -3.18 -10.18
N TYR A 14 -21.59 -1.88 -9.81
CA TYR A 14 -20.39 -1.07 -9.98
C TYR A 14 -19.18 -1.61 -9.22
N TRP A 15 -19.39 -2.14 -8.01
CA TRP A 15 -18.33 -2.79 -7.25
C TRP A 15 -17.78 -4.01 -7.99
N ASN A 16 -18.66 -4.90 -8.45
CA ASN A 16 -18.28 -6.10 -9.18
C ASN A 16 -17.56 -5.78 -10.49
N ASP A 17 -18.02 -4.76 -11.22
CA ASP A 17 -17.35 -4.25 -12.41
C ASP A 17 -15.94 -3.76 -12.09
N GLN A 18 -15.78 -2.92 -11.06
CA GLN A 18 -14.45 -2.40 -10.69
C GLN A 18 -13.50 -3.51 -10.24
N ILE A 19 -13.98 -4.54 -9.51
CA ILE A 19 -13.18 -5.71 -9.16
C ILE A 19 -12.78 -6.50 -10.42
N SER A 20 -13.70 -6.68 -11.36
CA SER A 20 -13.45 -7.37 -12.64
C SER A 20 -12.43 -6.61 -13.50
N TYR A 21 -12.53 -5.28 -13.54
CA TYR A 21 -11.62 -4.42 -14.29
C TYR A 21 -10.22 -4.43 -13.68
N LEU A 22 -10.15 -4.37 -12.35
CA LEU A 22 -8.90 -4.46 -11.59
C LEU A 22 -8.16 -5.77 -11.88
N LYS A 23 -8.87 -6.90 -11.87
CA LYS A 23 -8.29 -8.22 -12.16
C LYS A 23 -7.75 -8.32 -13.59
N ARG A 24 -8.51 -7.89 -14.60
CA ARG A 24 -8.01 -7.89 -15.99
C ARG A 24 -6.78 -7.01 -16.16
N ALA A 25 -6.78 -5.82 -15.55
CA ALA A 25 -5.61 -4.94 -15.64
C ALA A 25 -4.38 -5.53 -14.94
N ILE A 26 -4.58 -6.28 -13.85
CA ILE A 26 -3.53 -7.08 -13.22
C ILE A 26 -2.99 -8.16 -14.18
N ASP A 27 -3.88 -8.93 -14.82
CA ASP A 27 -3.45 -9.99 -15.74
C ASP A 27 -2.57 -9.43 -16.88
N TYR A 28 -2.99 -8.33 -17.51
CA TYR A 28 -2.20 -7.66 -18.54
C TYR A 28 -0.89 -7.03 -18.02
N PHE A 29 -0.88 -6.52 -16.78
CA PHE A 29 0.34 -6.05 -16.14
C PHE A 29 1.35 -7.19 -15.97
N ASP A 30 0.88 -8.34 -15.49
CA ASP A 30 1.69 -9.53 -15.21
C ASP A 30 2.20 -10.18 -16.52
N GLU A 31 1.52 -9.97 -17.66
CA GLU A 31 2.01 -10.27 -19.01
C GLU A 31 3.13 -9.34 -19.52
N GLY A 32 3.49 -8.30 -18.74
CA GLY A 32 4.57 -7.35 -19.04
C GLY A 32 4.09 -5.96 -19.46
N ASN A 33 2.78 -5.69 -19.52
CA ASN A 33 2.25 -4.37 -19.86
C ASN A 33 2.21 -3.46 -18.63
N GLU A 34 3.38 -3.03 -18.13
CA GLU A 34 3.47 -2.27 -16.86
C GLU A 34 2.62 -0.99 -16.82
N THR A 35 2.29 -0.41 -17.98
CA THR A 35 1.42 0.77 -18.08
C THR A 35 -0.01 0.51 -17.60
N GLU A 36 -0.45 -0.75 -17.52
CA GLU A 36 -1.75 -1.12 -16.94
C GLU A 36 -1.86 -0.75 -15.45
N ALA A 37 -0.74 -0.46 -14.77
CA ALA A 37 -0.73 0.19 -13.46
C ALA A 37 -1.61 1.44 -13.41
N ARG A 38 -1.76 2.17 -14.53
CA ARG A 38 -2.66 3.33 -14.63
C ARG A 38 -4.12 2.94 -14.44
N ARG A 39 -4.56 1.86 -15.09
CA ARG A 39 -5.93 1.34 -14.94
C ARG A 39 -6.16 0.73 -13.57
N ILE A 40 -5.17 -0.02 -13.05
CA ILE A 40 -5.17 -0.55 -11.68
C ILE A 40 -5.36 0.59 -10.66
N ALA A 41 -4.56 1.65 -10.75
CA ALA A 41 -4.64 2.80 -9.86
C ALA A 41 -5.99 3.53 -9.96
N SER A 42 -6.51 3.72 -11.18
CA SER A 42 -7.83 4.33 -11.39
C SER A 42 -8.95 3.53 -10.76
N SER A 43 -8.96 2.20 -10.91
CA SER A 43 -9.94 1.33 -10.24
C SER A 43 -9.80 1.38 -8.71
N LEU A 44 -8.58 1.30 -8.17
CA LEU A 44 -8.34 1.42 -6.73
C LEU A 44 -8.80 2.78 -6.19
N ARG A 45 -8.60 3.88 -6.93
CA ARG A 45 -9.10 5.20 -6.55
C ARG A 45 -10.62 5.23 -6.43
N ILE A 46 -11.35 4.64 -7.38
CA ILE A 46 -12.83 4.56 -7.34
C ILE A 46 -13.30 3.71 -6.14
N LEU A 47 -12.61 2.60 -5.89
CA LEU A 47 -12.96 1.66 -4.83
C LEU A 47 -12.69 2.24 -3.43
N LEU A 48 -11.60 2.98 -3.25
CA LEU A 48 -11.02 3.29 -1.93
C LEU A 48 -10.95 4.79 -1.61
N HIS A 49 -10.76 5.67 -2.59
CA HIS A 49 -10.49 7.07 -2.32
C HIS A 49 -11.76 7.90 -2.20
N HIS A 50 -11.95 8.50 -1.02
CA HIS A 50 -13.10 9.33 -0.72
C HIS A 50 -12.69 10.80 -0.54
N THR A 51 -13.46 11.70 -1.18
CA THR A 51 -13.36 13.15 -1.06
C THR A 51 -14.76 13.76 -0.86
N LYS A 52 -14.85 15.08 -0.67
CA LYS A 52 -16.14 15.80 -0.61
C LYS A 52 -16.96 15.66 -1.90
N SER A 53 -16.30 15.54 -3.06
CA SER A 53 -16.92 15.50 -4.38
C SER A 53 -16.98 14.09 -4.99
N SER A 54 -16.28 13.11 -4.43
CA SER A 54 -16.23 11.73 -4.91
C SER A 54 -16.30 10.74 -3.75
N GLN A 55 -17.29 9.85 -3.76
CA GLN A 55 -17.49 8.86 -2.71
C GLN A 55 -16.88 7.52 -3.16
N ALA A 56 -16.01 6.94 -2.35
CA ALA A 56 -15.46 5.61 -2.61
C ALA A 56 -16.57 4.55 -2.55
N LEU A 57 -16.55 3.56 -3.46
CA LEU A 57 -17.57 2.49 -3.48
C LEU A 57 -17.60 1.71 -2.15
N ILE A 58 -16.44 1.46 -1.55
CA ILE A 58 -16.36 0.73 -0.27
C ILE A 58 -17.15 1.42 0.86
N LYS A 59 -17.14 2.76 0.87
CA LYS A 59 -17.86 3.58 1.84
C LYS A 59 -19.35 3.68 1.50
N GLN A 60 -19.69 3.79 0.22
CA GLN A 60 -21.09 3.80 -0.24
C GLN A 60 -21.82 2.50 0.09
N LEU A 61 -21.11 1.37 0.01
CA LEU A 61 -21.61 0.03 0.35
C LEU A 61 -21.44 -0.33 1.84
N ASN A 62 -20.86 0.57 2.67
CA ASN A 62 -20.59 0.34 4.09
C ASN A 62 -19.85 -0.98 4.38
N ARG A 63 -18.88 -1.34 3.54
CA ARG A 63 -18.12 -2.58 3.66
C ARG A 63 -17.03 -2.43 4.71
N ASN A 64 -17.02 -3.36 5.67
CA ASN A 64 -15.99 -3.44 6.70
C ASN A 64 -14.85 -4.34 6.23
N VAL A 65 -13.72 -3.75 5.83
CA VAL A 65 -12.53 -4.45 5.36
C VAL A 65 -11.35 -4.16 6.29
N ILE A 66 -10.57 -5.21 6.61
CA ILE A 66 -9.23 -5.07 7.16
C ILE A 66 -8.21 -5.20 6.03
N TYR A 67 -7.13 -4.42 6.08
CA TYR A 67 -6.25 -4.25 4.91
C TYR A 67 -4.90 -4.90 5.14
N LEU A 68 -4.54 -5.87 4.30
CA LEU A 68 -3.23 -6.49 4.27
C LEU A 68 -2.15 -5.45 3.96
N SER A 69 -1.13 -5.39 4.81
CA SER A 69 0.13 -4.74 4.53
C SER A 69 1.20 -5.82 4.41
N SER A 70 1.70 -6.02 3.19
CA SER A 70 2.86 -6.88 2.91
C SER A 70 4.18 -6.15 3.15
N SER A 71 4.14 -4.88 3.55
CA SER A 71 5.31 -4.11 3.93
C SER A 71 5.96 -4.66 5.19
N PHE A 72 7.26 -4.90 5.13
CA PHE A 72 8.09 -5.11 6.33
C PHE A 72 8.05 -3.89 7.28
N LEU A 73 8.57 -4.05 8.49
CA LEU A 73 8.61 -2.97 9.49
C LEU A 73 9.62 -1.90 9.09
N TYR A 74 9.12 -0.81 8.49
CA TYR A 74 9.90 0.38 8.17
C TYR A 74 10.54 1.00 9.42
N THR A 75 11.80 1.43 9.29
CA THR A 75 12.48 2.26 10.29
C THR A 75 12.98 3.56 9.67
N PRO A 76 12.71 4.72 10.30
CA PRO A 76 13.22 6.02 9.83
C PRO A 76 14.73 6.16 10.02
N SER A 77 15.37 5.28 10.79
CA SER A 77 16.81 5.30 11.01
C SER A 77 17.60 4.59 9.90
N ASN A 78 16.94 4.03 8.88
CA ASN A 78 17.66 3.42 7.76
C ASN A 78 18.50 4.48 7.05
N LEU A 79 19.80 4.23 6.88
CA LEU A 79 20.72 5.15 6.20
C LEU A 79 20.52 5.12 4.68
N LEU A 80 20.10 3.98 4.16
CA LEU A 80 19.74 3.81 2.75
C LEU A 80 18.27 4.12 2.54
N SER A 81 17.93 4.49 1.31
CA SER A 81 16.55 4.54 0.85
C SER A 81 15.81 3.24 1.14
N THR A 82 14.49 3.33 1.30
CA THR A 82 13.64 2.19 1.63
C THR A 82 12.53 2.07 0.61
N TRP A 83 12.29 0.85 0.12
CA TRP A 83 11.09 0.46 -0.63
C TRP A 83 10.52 -0.82 0.00
N THR A 84 9.31 -0.77 0.53
CA THR A 84 8.77 -1.89 1.33
C THR A 84 7.99 -2.92 0.52
N LEU A 85 7.61 -2.58 -0.70
CA LEU A 85 6.74 -3.40 -1.56
C LEU A 85 7.45 -4.01 -2.77
N LEU A 86 8.73 -3.69 -2.98
CA LEU A 86 9.45 -4.10 -4.18
C LEU A 86 10.60 -5.03 -3.84
N VAL A 87 10.98 -5.84 -4.81
CA VAL A 87 12.28 -6.53 -4.82
C VAL A 87 13.08 -6.06 -6.03
N LEU A 88 14.40 -6.17 -5.93
CA LEU A 88 15.30 -5.93 -7.05
C LEU A 88 15.62 -7.25 -7.73
N GLU A 89 15.53 -7.25 -9.05
CA GLU A 89 15.96 -8.35 -9.89
C GLU A 89 17.09 -7.87 -10.80
N ILE A 90 18.17 -8.64 -10.86
CA ILE A 90 19.25 -8.46 -11.83
C ILE A 90 19.19 -9.63 -12.80
N LYS A 91 18.96 -9.33 -14.07
CA LYS A 91 18.97 -10.31 -15.17
C LYS A 91 19.75 -9.74 -16.34
N ASP A 92 20.72 -10.49 -16.85
CA ASP A 92 21.58 -10.07 -17.97
C ASP A 92 22.19 -8.67 -17.75
N ASN A 93 22.65 -8.41 -16.51
CA ASN A 93 23.16 -7.11 -16.02
C ASN A 93 22.15 -5.94 -16.00
N GLN A 94 20.90 -6.18 -16.38
CA GLN A 94 19.82 -5.22 -16.26
C GLN A 94 19.20 -5.30 -14.88
N LEU A 95 19.15 -4.16 -14.20
CA LEU A 95 18.51 -4.02 -12.90
C LEU A 95 17.06 -3.61 -13.12
N THR A 96 16.13 -4.26 -12.43
CA THR A 96 14.71 -3.90 -12.47
C THR A 96 14.10 -4.00 -11.08
N TYR A 97 13.16 -3.11 -10.79
CA TYR A 97 12.20 -3.32 -9.72
C TYR A 97 11.16 -4.33 -10.18
N LYS A 98 10.80 -5.25 -9.29
CA LYS A 98 9.69 -6.19 -9.43
C LYS A 98 8.73 -6.04 -8.24
N PRO A 99 7.42 -6.31 -8.43
CA PRO A 99 6.49 -6.29 -7.33
C PRO A 99 6.82 -7.44 -6.39
N ASN A 100 6.97 -7.20 -5.09
CA ASN A 100 7.14 -8.27 -4.12
C ASN A 100 5.78 -8.94 -3.90
N LEU A 101 5.49 -10.01 -4.65
CA LEU A 101 4.27 -10.80 -4.49
C LEU A 101 4.53 -12.06 -3.65
N ASP A 102 5.77 -12.55 -3.57
CA ASP A 102 6.13 -13.78 -2.86
C ASP A 102 6.12 -13.67 -1.32
N PHE A 103 5.53 -12.63 -0.75
CA PHE A 103 5.47 -12.41 0.71
C PHE A 103 4.74 -13.55 1.45
N TYR A 104 3.89 -14.32 0.75
CA TYR A 104 3.25 -15.51 1.29
C TYR A 104 4.18 -16.75 1.33
N GLU A 105 5.14 -16.85 0.42
CA GLU A 105 6.06 -18.01 0.33
C GLU A 105 7.21 -17.89 1.33
N LYS A 106 7.64 -16.66 1.60
CA LYS A 106 8.80 -16.37 2.44
C LYS A 106 8.54 -16.53 3.94
N GLY A 107 7.32 -16.90 4.34
CA GLY A 107 6.92 -17.00 5.75
C GLY A 107 7.03 -15.67 6.50
N GLU A 108 6.97 -14.55 5.77
CA GLU A 108 7.05 -13.22 6.35
C GLU A 108 5.84 -12.97 7.26
N ARG A 109 6.07 -12.29 8.37
CA ARG A 109 5.01 -11.93 9.30
C ARG A 109 4.19 -10.78 8.72
N LEU A 110 2.99 -11.09 8.25
CA LEU A 110 2.06 -10.14 7.64
C LEU A 110 1.13 -9.50 8.68
N PHE A 111 0.81 -8.24 8.46
CA PHE A 111 -0.12 -7.50 9.31
C PHE A 111 -1.30 -6.98 8.50
N TYR A 112 -2.47 -7.07 9.10
CA TYR A 112 -3.67 -6.39 8.63
C TYR A 112 -3.89 -5.12 9.45
N LEU A 113 -4.38 -4.07 8.79
CA LEU A 113 -4.50 -2.73 9.36
C LEU A 113 -5.91 -2.17 9.16
N THR A 114 -6.19 -1.08 9.87
CA THR A 114 -7.31 -0.20 9.51
C THR A 114 -7.04 0.44 8.14
N PHE A 115 -8.10 0.88 7.44
CA PHE A 115 -7.93 1.57 6.16
C PHE A 115 -6.98 2.77 6.28
N GLU A 116 -7.17 3.62 7.29
CA GLU A 116 -6.34 4.82 7.48
C GLU A 116 -4.86 4.49 7.72
N ASP A 117 -4.60 3.46 8.52
CA ASP A 117 -3.26 3.03 8.83
C ASP A 117 -2.57 2.42 7.59
N TRP A 118 -3.25 1.56 6.84
CA TRP A 118 -2.73 0.97 5.58
C TRP A 118 -2.54 2.01 4.47
N TRP A 119 -3.55 2.85 4.26
CA TRP A 119 -3.59 3.79 3.14
C TRP A 119 -2.52 4.86 3.23
N ASN A 120 -2.21 5.30 4.46
CA ASN A 120 -1.19 6.31 4.71
C ASN A 120 0.10 5.72 5.31
N GLU A 121 0.29 4.41 5.22
CA GLU A 121 1.55 3.77 5.60
C GLU A 121 2.63 4.11 4.57
N ILE A 122 3.83 4.45 5.06
CA ILE A 122 5.02 4.73 4.26
C ILE A 122 5.48 3.45 3.57
N ILE A 123 5.66 3.53 2.25
CA ILE A 123 6.14 2.44 1.40
C ILE A 123 7.41 2.79 0.62
N PHE A 124 7.69 4.09 0.43
CA PHE A 124 8.96 4.59 -0.09
C PHE A 124 9.50 5.70 0.80
N ASP A 125 10.81 5.70 0.99
CA ASP A 125 11.57 6.74 1.66
C ASP A 125 12.90 6.90 0.92
N ASP A 126 13.05 7.97 0.15
CA ASP A 126 14.28 8.29 -0.59
C ASP A 126 15.24 9.20 0.19
N LYS A 127 14.97 9.40 1.50
CA LYS A 127 15.65 10.32 2.44
C LYS A 127 15.40 11.80 2.24
N GLN A 128 14.75 12.19 1.15
CA GLN A 128 14.28 13.56 0.92
C GLN A 128 12.74 13.62 0.97
N ASN A 129 12.10 12.56 0.51
CA ASN A 129 10.67 12.41 0.33
C ASN A 129 10.22 11.03 0.83
N VAL A 130 9.03 11.01 1.43
CA VAL A 130 8.34 9.80 1.86
C VAL A 130 7.01 9.69 1.14
N PHE A 131 6.68 8.49 0.69
CA PHE A 131 5.47 8.20 -0.07
C PHE A 131 4.70 7.05 0.54
N THR A 132 3.39 7.20 0.54
CA THR A 132 2.42 6.20 1.01
C THR A 132 1.68 5.53 -0.14
N ARG A 133 0.93 4.47 0.14
CA ARG A 133 0.02 3.86 -0.86
C ARG A 133 -0.93 4.89 -1.45
N LYS A 134 -1.49 5.76 -0.61
CA LYS A 134 -2.32 6.89 -1.04
C LYS A 134 -1.62 7.79 -2.03
N ASP A 135 -0.38 8.20 -1.72
CA ASP A 135 0.39 9.10 -2.58
C ASP A 135 0.61 8.46 -3.96
N ILE A 136 1.02 7.19 -3.99
CA ILE A 136 1.27 6.46 -5.24
C ILE A 136 -0.01 6.29 -6.07
N ILE A 137 -1.09 5.77 -5.48
CA ILE A 137 -2.34 5.53 -6.21
C ILE A 137 -2.94 6.83 -6.75
N LEU A 138 -2.96 7.90 -5.95
CA LEU A 138 -3.51 9.18 -6.39
C LEU A 138 -2.63 9.84 -7.45
N PHE A 139 -1.31 9.70 -7.35
CA PHE A 139 -0.41 10.22 -8.34
C PHE A 139 -0.63 9.55 -9.70
N VAL A 140 -0.58 8.21 -9.75
CA VAL A 140 -0.73 7.43 -10.98
C VAL A 140 -2.12 7.62 -11.59
N ALA A 141 -3.18 7.59 -10.77
CA ALA A 141 -4.54 7.74 -11.26
C ALA A 141 -4.84 9.15 -11.78
N ASN A 142 -4.28 10.21 -11.18
CA ASN A 142 -4.65 11.58 -11.52
C ASN A 142 -3.68 12.28 -12.50
N ASN A 143 -2.38 11.96 -12.48
CA ASN A 143 -1.36 12.78 -13.16
C ASN A 143 -0.59 12.00 -14.23
N ASP A 144 -0.38 10.70 -14.06
CA ASP A 144 0.40 9.86 -14.98
C ASP A 144 -0.51 9.18 -16.02
N GLY A 145 -1.56 9.87 -16.48
CA GLY A 145 -2.43 9.38 -17.55
C GLY A 145 -3.46 8.32 -17.16
N GLY A 146 -3.67 8.05 -15.86
CA GLY A 146 -4.74 7.15 -15.39
C GLY A 146 -6.16 7.71 -15.59
N ALA A 147 -6.32 9.03 -15.51
CA ALA A 147 -7.57 9.76 -15.78
C ALA A 147 -7.32 11.11 -16.45
N HIS A 148 -6.16 11.72 -16.20
CA HIS A 148 -5.69 12.96 -16.82
C HIS A 148 -4.15 12.89 -16.94
N VAL A 149 -3.57 13.64 -17.88
CA VAL A 149 -2.11 13.84 -17.99
C VAL A 149 -1.84 15.30 -17.63
N ASP A 150 -1.23 15.54 -16.48
CA ASP A 150 -0.79 16.88 -16.10
C ASP A 150 0.50 17.24 -16.85
N PRO A 151 0.60 18.40 -17.53
CA PRO A 151 1.87 18.84 -18.12
C PRO A 151 2.98 19.05 -17.09
N GLU A 152 2.64 19.29 -15.82
CA GLU A 152 3.60 19.50 -14.74
C GLU A 152 3.61 18.34 -13.75
N LEU A 153 4.81 17.79 -13.51
CA LEU A 153 5.03 16.70 -12.57
C LEU A 153 5.60 17.26 -11.27
N LYS A 154 4.95 16.99 -10.14
CA LYS A 154 5.49 17.33 -8.82
C LYS A 154 6.91 16.77 -8.66
N GLU A 155 7.83 17.63 -8.27
CA GLU A 155 9.27 17.32 -8.16
C GLU A 155 9.56 16.02 -7.41
N SER A 156 8.92 15.79 -6.27
CA SER A 156 9.10 14.55 -5.49
C SER A 156 8.83 13.29 -6.31
N PHE A 157 7.82 13.30 -7.18
CA PHE A 157 7.51 12.16 -8.05
C PHE A 157 8.43 12.10 -9.28
N ALA A 158 8.88 13.24 -9.81
CA ALA A 158 9.91 13.27 -10.85
C ALA A 158 11.21 12.64 -10.35
N LEU A 159 11.63 12.97 -9.11
CA LEU A 159 12.81 12.40 -8.47
C LEU A 159 12.70 10.87 -8.35
N LEU A 160 11.55 10.39 -7.88
CA LEU A 160 11.30 8.96 -7.71
C LEU A 160 11.22 8.18 -9.03
N THR A 161 10.58 8.74 -10.06
CA THR A 161 10.28 8.00 -11.30
C THR A 161 11.27 8.22 -12.42
N LYS A 162 11.97 9.36 -12.46
CA LYS A 162 12.84 9.78 -13.56
C LYS A 162 14.29 9.99 -13.14
N CYS A 163 14.55 10.31 -11.87
CA CYS A 163 15.90 10.65 -11.39
C CYS A 163 16.47 9.61 -10.42
N ASN A 164 15.85 8.42 -10.32
CA ASN A 164 16.31 7.32 -9.46
C ASN A 164 16.64 7.78 -8.03
N SER A 165 15.73 8.53 -7.38
CA SER A 165 16.00 9.04 -6.03
C SER A 165 16.19 7.94 -4.99
N LEU A 166 15.73 6.72 -5.26
CA LEU A 166 16.04 5.54 -4.44
C LEU A 166 17.52 5.14 -4.51
N GLY A 167 18.32 5.69 -5.43
CA GLY A 167 19.79 5.56 -5.43
C GLY A 167 20.30 4.15 -5.73
N VAL A 168 19.46 3.31 -6.35
CA VAL A 168 19.81 1.93 -6.68
C VAL A 168 20.50 1.89 -8.04
N THR A 169 21.65 1.24 -8.15
CA THR A 169 22.35 1.06 -9.43
C THR A 169 22.94 -0.34 -9.54
N ASN A 170 23.14 -0.82 -10.77
CA ASN A 170 23.94 -2.03 -11.01
C ASN A 170 25.45 -1.73 -10.87
N ASN A 171 26.30 -2.74 -11.10
CA ASN A 171 27.75 -2.60 -11.04
C ASN A 171 28.34 -1.65 -12.11
N TYR A 172 27.56 -1.27 -13.12
CA TYR A 172 27.94 -0.35 -14.19
C TYR A 172 27.45 1.08 -13.96
N GLY A 173 26.70 1.32 -12.87
CA GLY A 173 26.10 2.62 -12.56
C GLY A 173 24.75 2.86 -13.21
N ASP A 174 24.17 1.87 -13.91
CA ASP A 174 22.86 2.01 -14.55
C ASP A 174 21.75 1.92 -13.50
N SER A 175 20.76 2.79 -13.66
CA SER A 175 19.55 2.80 -12.85
C SER A 175 18.57 1.70 -13.29
N PRO A 176 17.64 1.27 -12.42
CA PRO A 176 16.61 0.30 -12.77
C PRO A 176 15.78 0.75 -13.98
N LEU A 177 15.48 -0.17 -14.90
CA LEU A 177 14.71 0.14 -16.12
C LEU A 177 13.21 0.30 -15.85
N SER A 178 12.68 -0.40 -14.84
CA SER A 178 11.25 -0.38 -14.52
C SER A 178 10.89 0.78 -13.59
N ASN A 179 9.65 1.26 -13.70
CA ASN A 179 9.16 2.34 -12.87
C ASN A 179 8.74 1.80 -11.49
N PRO A 180 9.40 2.16 -10.37
CA PRO A 180 9.12 1.59 -9.05
C PRO A 180 7.67 1.81 -8.60
N ILE A 181 7.03 2.91 -9.03
CA ILE A 181 5.66 3.20 -8.59
C ILE A 181 4.65 2.26 -9.27
N TYR A 182 4.88 1.84 -10.52
CA TYR A 182 4.00 0.91 -11.22
C TYR A 182 4.05 -0.48 -10.58
N GLN A 183 5.25 -0.90 -10.19
CA GLN A 183 5.45 -2.14 -9.43
C GLN A 183 4.73 -2.07 -8.06
N ALA A 184 4.79 -0.92 -7.38
CA ALA A 184 4.07 -0.75 -6.11
C ALA A 184 2.54 -0.77 -6.28
N VAL A 185 2.01 -0.16 -7.36
CA VAL A 185 0.58 -0.21 -7.68
C VAL A 185 0.09 -1.66 -7.81
N ARG A 186 0.88 -2.53 -8.46
CA ARG A 186 0.55 -3.96 -8.59
C ARG A 186 0.45 -4.67 -7.24
N VAL A 187 1.36 -4.38 -6.31
CA VAL A 187 1.32 -4.96 -4.94
C VAL A 187 0.15 -4.42 -4.13
N ILE A 188 -0.14 -3.12 -4.21
CA ILE A 188 -1.29 -2.50 -3.52
C ILE A 188 -2.61 -3.14 -3.99
N ALA A 189 -2.70 -3.49 -5.27
CA ALA A 189 -3.87 -4.17 -5.83
C ALA A 189 -4.01 -5.60 -5.27
N GLU A 190 -2.91 -6.35 -5.17
CA GLU A 190 -2.88 -7.68 -4.55
C GLU A 190 -3.34 -7.62 -3.08
N GLU A 191 -2.73 -6.72 -2.31
CA GLU A 191 -3.08 -6.46 -0.91
C GLU A 191 -4.58 -6.21 -0.77
N PHE A 192 -5.14 -5.33 -1.60
CA PHE A 192 -6.57 -5.00 -1.56
C PHE A 192 -7.46 -6.20 -1.91
N LEU A 193 -7.15 -6.97 -2.96
CA LEU A 193 -7.94 -8.14 -3.36
C LEU A 193 -7.96 -9.21 -2.26
N LEU A 194 -6.80 -9.50 -1.66
CA LEU A 194 -6.69 -10.42 -0.52
C LEU A 194 -7.44 -9.91 0.71
N SER A 195 -7.38 -8.60 0.97
CA SER A 195 -8.11 -7.92 2.05
C SER A 195 -9.63 -8.10 1.91
N VAL A 196 -10.15 -7.92 0.69
CA VAL A 196 -11.57 -8.13 0.38
C VAL A 196 -11.95 -9.59 0.59
N ALA A 197 -11.16 -10.52 0.03
CA ALA A 197 -11.43 -11.96 0.12
C ALA A 197 -11.51 -12.43 1.58
N ILE A 198 -10.53 -12.06 2.41
CA ILE A 198 -10.52 -12.47 3.82
C ILE A 198 -11.66 -11.81 4.61
N SER A 199 -11.91 -10.51 4.39
CA SER A 199 -12.93 -9.77 5.13
C SER A 199 -14.34 -10.32 4.85
N PHE A 200 -14.61 -10.73 3.60
CA PHE A 200 -15.92 -11.27 3.21
C PHE A 200 -16.13 -12.72 3.62
N SER A 201 -15.07 -13.44 4.00
CA SER A 201 -15.24 -14.76 4.62
C SER A 201 -15.83 -14.67 6.03
N GLY A 202 -15.89 -13.47 6.64
CA GLY A 202 -16.56 -13.21 7.91
C GLY A 202 -15.69 -13.50 9.13
N LEU A 203 -15.67 -12.56 10.08
CA LEU A 203 -14.93 -12.70 11.34
C LEU A 203 -15.61 -13.75 12.23
N LYS A 204 -14.88 -14.79 12.62
CA LYS A 204 -15.34 -15.82 13.58
C LYS A 204 -14.92 -15.49 15.01
N ASN A 205 -13.67 -15.12 15.21
CA ASN A 205 -13.11 -14.92 16.53
C ASN A 205 -12.02 -13.85 16.51
N ARG A 206 -11.84 -13.17 17.65
CA ARG A 206 -10.80 -12.16 17.85
C ARG A 206 -10.23 -12.29 19.25
N ARG A 207 -8.90 -12.47 19.33
CA ARG A 207 -8.15 -12.46 20.59
C ARG A 207 -7.05 -11.42 20.54
N GLN A 208 -6.92 -10.62 21.59
CA GLN A 208 -5.81 -9.68 21.73
C GLN A 208 -4.54 -10.38 22.24
N TYR A 209 -3.39 -10.03 21.67
CA TYR A 209 -2.07 -10.27 22.28
C TYR A 209 -1.77 -9.11 23.23
N LYS A 210 -1.87 -9.34 24.55
CA LYS A 210 -1.79 -8.26 25.56
C LYS A 210 -0.35 -7.83 25.83
N GLU A 211 0.58 -8.73 25.60
CA GLU A 211 2.01 -8.59 25.82
C GLU A 211 2.74 -7.88 24.68
N ARG A 212 2.13 -7.80 23.49
CA ARG A 212 2.70 -7.17 22.30
C ARG A 212 2.28 -5.69 22.21
N LYS A 213 3.26 -4.79 22.17
CA LYS A 213 3.02 -3.33 22.17
C LYS A 213 3.24 -2.77 20.78
N PHE A 214 2.13 -2.47 20.09
CA PHE A 214 2.16 -1.83 18.78
C PHE A 214 1.67 -0.38 18.87
N GLU A 215 2.21 0.44 18.00
CA GLU A 215 1.78 1.82 17.79
C GLU A 215 1.98 2.21 16.33
N MET A 216 1.27 3.25 15.91
CA MET A 216 1.58 3.96 14.67
C MET A 216 2.40 5.19 15.03
N ARG A 217 3.52 5.38 14.34
CA ARG A 217 4.37 6.57 14.44
C ARG A 217 4.12 7.45 13.22
N PHE A 218 3.99 8.75 13.46
CA PHE A 218 3.56 9.74 12.49
C PHE A 218 4.72 10.69 12.19
N VAL A 219 5.21 10.64 10.95
CA VAL A 219 6.27 11.57 10.49
C VAL A 219 5.68 12.94 10.17
N ASP A 220 4.39 12.98 9.82
CA ASP A 220 3.59 14.19 9.66
C ASP A 220 2.11 13.90 10.00
N ASN A 221 1.18 14.80 9.67
CA ASN A 221 -0.25 14.65 9.98
C ASN A 221 -0.95 13.45 9.29
N MET A 222 -0.36 12.90 8.22
CA MET A 222 -0.96 11.83 7.43
C MET A 222 -0.09 10.57 7.42
N ARG A 223 1.20 10.73 7.12
CA ARG A 223 2.12 9.63 6.83
C ARG A 223 2.59 8.97 8.11
N ARG A 224 2.55 7.65 8.12
CA ARG A 224 2.80 6.85 9.32
C ARG A 224 3.47 5.52 9.02
N TYR A 225 3.99 4.89 10.05
CA TYR A 225 4.57 3.55 9.98
C TYR A 225 4.28 2.78 11.27
N LYS A 226 4.25 1.45 11.15
CA LYS A 226 4.09 0.53 12.29
C LYS A 226 5.37 0.57 13.13
N TRP A 227 5.23 0.67 14.45
CA TRP A 227 6.33 0.48 15.38
C TRP A 227 5.91 -0.49 16.48
N SER A 228 6.84 -1.36 16.88
CA SER A 228 6.64 -2.23 18.03
C SER A 228 7.87 -2.26 18.91
N THR A 229 7.70 -1.87 20.16
CA THR A 229 8.76 -1.95 21.18
C THR A 229 9.02 -3.38 21.66
N THR A 230 8.15 -4.32 21.31
CA THR A 230 8.29 -5.74 21.67
C THR A 230 8.80 -6.61 20.54
N ASP A 231 8.74 -6.12 19.30
CA ASP A 231 9.07 -6.90 18.11
C ASP A 231 10.24 -6.32 17.32
N ILE A 232 10.61 -5.06 17.58
CA ILE A 232 11.77 -4.40 16.97
C ILE A 232 12.86 -4.22 18.03
N SER A 233 14.01 -4.86 17.82
CA SER A 233 15.23 -4.53 18.55
C SER A 233 15.95 -3.40 17.80
N CYS A 234 16.32 -2.33 18.49
CA CYS A 234 16.99 -1.18 17.87
C CYS A 234 17.90 -0.45 18.85
N SER A 235 18.77 0.41 18.32
CA SER A 235 19.72 1.18 19.12
C SER A 235 19.07 2.40 19.78
N SER A 236 19.79 3.03 20.71
CA SER A 236 19.38 4.29 21.35
C SER A 236 19.15 5.39 20.31
N GLU A 237 20.01 5.47 19.30
CA GLU A 237 19.95 6.49 18.24
C GLU A 237 18.69 6.29 17.38
N THR A 238 18.34 5.05 17.04
CA THR A 238 17.08 4.76 16.34
C THR A 238 15.88 5.20 17.20
N MET A 239 15.90 4.90 18.50
CA MET A 239 14.83 5.31 19.40
C MET A 239 14.71 6.82 19.54
N GLU A 240 15.83 7.56 19.55
CA GLU A 240 15.80 9.03 19.53
C GLU A 240 15.10 9.57 18.29
N ILE A 241 15.34 8.99 17.11
CA ILE A 241 14.66 9.38 15.87
C ILE A 241 13.16 9.04 15.97
N VAL A 242 12.83 7.80 16.35
CA VAL A 242 11.44 7.33 16.44
C VAL A 242 10.62 8.13 17.46
N ASN A 243 11.22 8.53 18.58
CA ASN A 243 10.55 9.28 19.63
C ASN A 243 10.25 10.74 19.26
N ARG A 244 10.88 11.29 18.21
CA ARG A 244 10.50 12.61 17.65
C ARG A 244 9.16 12.56 16.92
N HIS A 245 8.75 11.39 16.45
CA HIS A 245 7.48 11.21 15.77
C HIS A 245 6.35 10.99 16.77
N LYS A 246 5.22 11.69 16.55
CA LYS A 246 3.99 11.49 17.33
C LYS A 246 3.60 10.01 17.26
N SER A 247 3.17 9.45 18.39
CA SER A 247 2.66 8.09 18.47
C SER A 247 1.16 8.03 18.70
N GLU A 248 0.53 6.97 18.20
CA GLU A 248 -0.77 6.53 18.65
C GLU A 248 -0.76 5.02 18.89
N ALA A 249 -1.20 4.61 20.07
CA ALA A 249 -1.26 3.19 20.43
C ALA A 249 -2.19 2.41 19.48
N ARG A 250 -1.82 1.15 19.24
CA ARG A 250 -2.63 0.14 18.59
C ARG A 250 -2.57 -1.16 19.41
N ARG A 251 -3.53 -2.04 19.18
CA ARG A 251 -3.59 -3.37 19.77
C ARG A 251 -3.35 -4.38 18.66
N LEU A 252 -2.54 -5.39 18.96
CA LEU A 252 -2.35 -6.55 18.10
C LEU A 252 -3.40 -7.60 18.46
N TYR A 253 -4.13 -8.06 17.45
CA TYR A 253 -5.13 -9.12 17.57
C TYR A 253 -4.81 -10.28 16.65
N ARG A 254 -5.06 -11.50 17.09
CA ARG A 254 -5.31 -12.63 16.20
C ARG A 254 -6.78 -12.62 15.81
N GLN A 255 -7.07 -12.57 14.51
CA GLN A 255 -8.42 -12.69 13.98
C GLN A 255 -8.53 -13.99 13.18
N GLU A 256 -9.57 -14.76 13.49
CA GLU A 256 -9.89 -16.01 12.81
C GLU A 256 -11.15 -15.80 11.96
N PHE A 257 -11.13 -16.32 10.74
CA PHE A 257 -12.12 -16.03 9.71
C PHE A 257 -12.90 -17.26 9.25
N GLY A 258 -14.01 -17.04 8.53
CA GLY A 258 -14.94 -18.09 8.12
C GLY A 258 -14.31 -19.19 7.28
N ASN A 259 -13.33 -18.83 6.47
CA ASN A 259 -12.54 -19.73 5.64
C ASN A 259 -11.46 -20.53 6.41
N GLY A 260 -11.34 -20.35 7.73
CA GLY A 260 -10.37 -21.05 8.58
C GLY A 260 -9.00 -20.35 8.67
N MET A 261 -8.78 -19.26 7.94
CA MET A 261 -7.54 -18.48 8.04
C MET A 261 -7.50 -17.70 9.36
N ALA A 262 -6.29 -17.52 9.89
CA ALA A 262 -6.02 -16.64 11.01
C ALA A 262 -4.96 -15.62 10.61
N VAL A 263 -5.18 -14.35 10.97
CA VAL A 263 -4.26 -13.25 10.64
C VAL A 263 -4.00 -12.36 11.84
N GLU A 264 -2.88 -11.65 11.80
CA GLU A 264 -2.57 -10.62 12.77
C GLU A 264 -3.09 -9.27 12.30
N TYR A 265 -3.92 -8.66 13.13
CA TYR A 265 -4.54 -7.37 12.88
C TYR A 265 -4.06 -6.35 13.90
N ILE A 266 -3.49 -5.25 13.43
CA ILE A 266 -3.13 -4.08 14.23
C ILE A 266 -4.24 -3.04 14.05
N GLY A 267 -4.96 -2.77 15.13
CA GLY A 267 -6.07 -1.82 15.13
C GLY A 267 -6.26 -1.12 16.46
N LYS A 268 -7.24 -0.22 16.54
CA LYS A 268 -7.59 0.45 17.79
C LYS A 268 -8.25 -0.50 18.80
#